data_AF-A0A6I3U650-F1
#
_entry.id   AF-A0A6I3U650-F1
#
_cell.length_a   1.000
_cell.length_b   1.000
_cell.length_c   1.000
_cell.angle_alpha   90.00
_cell.angle_beta   90.00
_cell.angle_gamma   90.00
#
_symmetry.space_group_name_H-M   'P 1'
#
loop_
_entity.id
_entity.type
_entity.pdbx_description
1 polymer ?
#
loop_
_entity_poly.entity_id
_entity_poly.type
_entity_poly.pdbx_seq_one_letter_code
_entity_poly.pdbx_strand_id
1 'polypeptide(L)'
;VILQDVDFTFKKGRVYGLLAINGSGKTTLFRAISNLIPISSGNIAAPPSLFYYESIEWLDGNLSGMDYLRLIKNIWKSGLNLRDEIA
;
A
#
# COMPACT_ATOMS: atom_id res chain seq x y z
N VAL A 1 -13.57 19.01 -3.40
CA VAL A 1 -12.10 19.02 -3.65
C VAL A 1 -11.49 17.82 -2.93
N ILE A 2 -10.67 17.01 -3.61
CA ILE A 2 -10.23 15.66 -3.18
C ILE A 2 -8.84 15.30 -3.81
N LEU A 3 -7.81 16.13 -3.88
CA LEU A 3 -7.09 16.89 -2.85
C LEU A 3 -6.31 18.03 -3.57
N GLN A 4 -5.95 19.09 -2.85
CA GLN A 4 -5.21 20.26 -3.36
C GLN A 4 -4.04 20.60 -2.42
N ASP A 5 -2.93 21.06 -3.01
CA ASP A 5 -1.72 21.57 -2.35
C ASP A 5 -1.21 20.70 -1.19
N VAL A 6 -1.16 19.39 -1.43
CA VAL A 6 -0.61 18.41 -0.48
C VAL A 6 0.89 18.25 -0.76
N ASP A 7 1.72 18.56 0.23
CA ASP A 7 3.14 18.25 0.24
C ASP A 7 3.46 17.35 1.44
N PHE A 8 3.97 16.15 1.17
CA PHE A 8 4.39 15.24 2.23
C PHE A 8 5.51 14.31 1.77
N THR A 9 6.46 14.04 2.67
CA THR A 9 7.53 13.05 2.45
C THR A 9 7.46 11.94 3.51
N PHE A 10 7.17 10.72 3.07
CA PHE A 10 7.24 9.51 3.89
C PHE A 10 8.69 9.08 4.10
N LYS A 11 9.08 8.79 5.34
CA LYS A 11 10.42 8.31 5.70
C LYS A 11 10.39 6.82 6.04
N LYS A 12 11.45 6.10 5.65
CA LYS A 12 11.63 4.68 5.98
C LYS A 12 11.60 4.44 7.49
N GLY A 13 11.04 3.29 7.90
CA GLY A 13 11.00 2.86 9.30
C GLY A 13 9.97 3.61 10.15
N ARG A 14 8.99 4.26 9.52
CA ARG A 14 7.91 4.96 10.22
C ARG A 14 6.55 4.40 9.84
N VAL A 15 5.66 4.37 10.82
CA VAL A 15 4.23 4.08 10.64
C VAL A 15 3.48 5.41 10.64
N TYR A 16 2.60 5.59 9.67
CA TYR A 16 1.82 6.81 9.50
C TYR A 16 0.32 6.48 9.56
N GLY A 17 -0.43 7.24 10.36
CA GLY A 17 -1.89 7.18 10.40
C GLY A 17 -2.50 8.40 9.70
N LEU A 18 -3.42 8.18 8.76
CA LEU A 18 -4.17 9.26 8.10
C LEU A 18 -5.59 9.33 8.67
N LEU A 19 -5.85 10.33 9.51
CA LEU A 19 -7.18 10.59 10.05
C LEU A 19 -7.89 11.65 9.21
N ALA A 20 -9.04 11.30 8.65
CA ALA A 20 -9.91 12.26 7.97
C ALA A 20 -11.35 11.72 7.91
N ILE A 21 -12.33 12.61 7.74
CA ILE A 21 -13.75 12.23 7.57
C ILE A 21 -13.98 11.40 6.31
N ASN A 22 -15.08 10.65 6.25
CA ASN A 22 -15.47 9.93 5.04
C ASN A 22 -15.73 10.91 3.88
N GLY A 23 -15.37 10.51 2.66
CA GLY A 23 -15.49 11.37 1.47
C GLY A 23 -14.38 12.43 1.29
N SER A 24 -13.44 12.56 2.23
CA SER A 24 -12.32 13.53 2.14
C SER A 24 -11.23 13.19 1.11
N GLY A 25 -11.24 11.97 0.55
CA GLY A 25 -10.24 11.57 -0.44
C GLY A 25 -9.12 10.65 0.03
N LYS A 26 -9.20 10.08 1.23
CA LYS A 26 -8.18 9.14 1.74
C LYS A 26 -7.85 8.03 0.75
N THR A 27 -8.87 7.33 0.26
CA THR A 27 -8.71 6.24 -0.71
C THR A 27 -8.14 6.76 -2.04
N THR A 28 -8.63 7.90 -2.51
CA THR A 28 -8.12 8.58 -3.72
C THR A 28 -6.63 8.89 -3.59
N LEU A 29 -6.19 9.42 -2.44
CA LEU A 29 -4.78 9.72 -2.17
C LEU A 29 -3.91 8.47 -2.28
N PHE A 30 -4.28 7.39 -1.59
CA PHE A 30 -3.46 6.17 -1.60
C PHE A 30 -3.46 5.45 -2.95
N ARG A 31 -4.59 5.49 -3.69
CA ARG A 31 -4.63 5.00 -5.07
C ARG A 31 -3.74 5.83 -6.00
N ALA A 32 -3.70 7.16 -5.84
CA ALA A 32 -2.83 8.03 -6.62
C ALA A 32 -1.34 7.77 -6.30
N ILE A 33 -0.98 7.65 -5.02
CA ILE A 33 0.38 7.27 -4.58
C ILE A 33 0.79 5.92 -5.18
N SER A 34 -0.17 4.99 -5.28
CA SER A 34 0.03 3.65 -5.84
C SER A 34 -0.08 3.59 -7.36
N ASN A 35 -0.19 4.75 -8.03
CA ASN A 35 -0.31 4.88 -9.48
C ASN A 35 -1.53 4.13 -10.09
N LEU A 36 -2.57 3.89 -9.30
CA LEU A 36 -3.82 3.25 -9.75
C LEU A 36 -4.80 4.26 -10.36
N ILE A 37 -4.63 5.54 -10.05
CA ILE A 37 -5.37 6.63 -10.66
C ILE A 37 -4.40 7.77 -11.00
N PRO A 38 -4.64 8.53 -12.08
CA PRO A 38 -3.78 9.65 -12.44
C PRO A 38 -3.99 10.84 -11.49
N ILE A 39 -2.93 11.63 -11.27
CA ILE A 39 -3.02 12.94 -10.64
C ILE A 39 -3.34 14.02 -11.70
N SER A 40 -4.07 15.06 -11.29
CA SER A 40 -4.38 16.18 -12.19
C SER A 40 -3.20 17.14 -12.36
N SER A 41 -2.34 17.28 -11.35
CA SER A 41 -1.14 18.12 -11.35
C SER A 41 -0.19 17.70 -10.23
N GLY A 42 1.05 18.22 -10.26
CA GLY A 42 2.08 17.91 -9.26
C GLY A 42 2.93 16.69 -9.61
N ASN A 43 3.58 16.09 -8.61
CA ASN A 43 4.44 14.92 -8.79
C ASN A 43 4.36 13.97 -7.58
N ILE A 44 4.43 12.67 -7.86
CA ILE A 44 4.54 11.62 -6.85
C ILE A 44 5.81 10.82 -7.15
N ALA A 45 6.71 10.72 -6.16
CA ALA A 45 7.87 9.85 -6.23
C ALA A 45 7.68 8.67 -5.27
N ALA A 46 7.53 7.46 -5.81
CA ALA A 46 7.39 6.22 -5.05
C ALA A 46 8.57 5.28 -5.36
N PRO A 47 8.97 4.41 -4.40
CA PRO A 47 9.97 3.39 -4.66
C PRO A 47 9.45 2.36 -5.68
N PRO A 48 10.35 1.65 -6.40
CA PRO A 48 9.95 0.60 -7.35
C PRO A 48 9.12 -0.53 -6.71
N SER A 49 9.37 -0.79 -5.42
CA SER A 49 8.67 -1.82 -4.65
C SER A 49 7.69 -1.15 -3.70
N LEU A 50 6.48 -0.88 -4.19
CA LEU A 50 5.35 -0.39 -3.41
C LEU A 50 4.27 -1.48 -3.35
N PHE A 51 3.83 -1.82 -2.15
CA PHE A 51 2.69 -2.70 -1.94
C PHE A 51 1.47 -1.86 -1.55
N TYR A 52 0.35 -2.07 -2.24
CA TYR A 52 -0.91 -1.45 -1.91
C TYR A 52 -1.96 -2.52 -1.63
N TYR A 53 -2.49 -2.48 -0.41
CA TYR A 53 -3.58 -3.33 0.03
C TYR A 53 -4.75 -2.44 0.39
N GLU A 54 -5.78 -2.49 -0.44
CA GLU A 54 -6.95 -1.62 -0.27
C GLU A 54 -7.97 -2.23 0.67
N SER A 55 -8.31 -3.50 0.48
CA SER A 55 -9.36 -4.15 1.24
C SER A 55 -9.26 -5.67 1.18
N ILE A 56 -9.95 -6.32 2.10
CA ILE A 56 -9.95 -7.78 2.26
C ILE A 56 -10.64 -8.50 1.11
N GLU A 57 -11.55 -7.86 0.38
CA GLU A 57 -12.24 -8.45 -0.77
C GLU A 57 -11.30 -8.76 -1.94
N TRP A 58 -10.04 -8.29 -1.89
CA TRP A 58 -9.01 -8.66 -2.87
C TRP A 58 -8.38 -10.02 -2.57
N LEU A 59 -8.64 -10.61 -1.41
CA LEU A 59 -8.19 -11.94 -1.06
C LEU A 59 -9.22 -12.97 -1.56
N ASP A 60 -8.77 -13.88 -2.40
CA ASP A 60 -9.42 -15.17 -2.66
C ASP A 60 -9.53 -15.97 -1.35
N GLY A 61 -10.77 -16.27 -0.96
CA GLY A 61 -11.10 -17.04 0.24
C GLY A 61 -10.72 -18.53 0.16
N ASN A 62 -10.32 -19.03 -1.02
CA ASN A 62 -9.79 -20.38 -1.17
C ASN A 62 -8.30 -20.48 -0.79
N LEU A 63 -7.63 -19.35 -0.55
CA LEU A 63 -6.22 -19.29 -0.18
C LEU A 63 -6.07 -18.99 1.32
N SER A 64 -5.12 -19.68 1.97
CA SER A 64 -4.78 -19.37 3.36
C SER A 64 -3.90 -18.12 3.44
N GLY A 65 -3.85 -17.48 4.61
CA GLY A 65 -2.92 -16.37 4.84
C GLY A 65 -1.46 -16.76 4.57
N MET A 66 -1.09 -18.02 4.86
CA MET A 66 0.24 -18.54 4.55
C MET A 66 0.51 -18.61 3.03
N ASP A 67 -0.50 -18.89 2.21
CA ASP A 67 -0.35 -18.91 0.75
C ASP A 67 -0.09 -17.52 0.20
N TYR A 68 -0.76 -16.49 0.74
CA TYR A 68 -0.45 -15.10 0.42
C TYR A 68 0.95 -14.68 0.85
N LEU A 69 1.38 -15.05 2.06
CA LEU A 69 2.73 -14.74 2.53
C LEU A 69 3.80 -15.38 1.63
N ARG A 70 3.58 -16.63 1.19
CA ARG A 70 4.46 -17.30 0.21
C ARG A 70 4.44 -16.58 -1.14
N LEU A 71 3.27 -16.18 -1.62
CA LEU A 71 3.13 -15.43 -2.87
C LEU A 71 3.92 -14.12 -2.82
N ILE A 72 3.72 -13.29 -1.79
CA ILE A 72 4.42 -12.01 -1.64
C ILE A 72 5.92 -12.22 -1.49
N LYS A 73 6.36 -13.19 -0.66
CA LYS A 73 7.77 -13.56 -0.53
C LYS A 73 8.40 -13.87 -1.90
N ASN A 74 7.70 -14.62 -2.74
CA ASN A 74 8.18 -15.00 -4.07
C ASN A 74 8.21 -13.81 -5.03
N ILE A 75 7.15 -13.00 -5.08
CA ILE A 75 7.09 -11.79 -5.93
C ILE A 75 8.24 -10.83 -5.57
N TRP A 76 8.54 -10.69 -4.29
CA TRP A 76 9.56 -9.78 -3.78
C TRP A 76 10.94 -10.42 -3.68
N LYS A 77 11.10 -11.67 -4.13
CA LYS A 77 12.35 -12.46 -4.05
C LYS A 77 13.00 -12.41 -2.66
N SER A 78 12.18 -12.41 -1.61
CA SER A 78 12.66 -12.28 -0.24
C SER A 78 13.36 -13.55 0.24
N GLY A 79 14.51 -13.40 0.89
CA GLY A 79 15.26 -14.49 1.52
C GLY A 79 14.70 -14.96 2.87
N LEU A 80 13.75 -14.23 3.46
CA LEU A 80 13.26 -14.50 4.83
C LEU A 80 12.55 -15.85 4.96
N ASN A 81 12.83 -16.61 6.00
CA ASN A 81 12.08 -17.82 6.30
C ASN A 81 10.78 -17.46 7.01
N LEU A 82 9.63 -17.70 6.36
CA LEU A 82 8.33 -17.35 6.92
C LEU A 82 8.03 -18.05 8.26
N ARG A 83 8.56 -19.25 8.47
CA ARG A 83 8.32 -19.98 9.72
C ARG A 83 9.03 -19.34 10.91
N ASP A 84 10.18 -18.72 10.67
CA ASP A 84 11.00 -18.10 11.72
C ASP A 84 10.43 -16.72 12.11
N GLU A 85 9.76 -16.03 11.18
CA GLU A 85 9.18 -14.69 11.38
C GLU A 85 7.78 -14.68 11.99
N ILE A 86 7.03 -15.79 11.89
CA ILE A 86 5.63 -15.89 12.37
C ILE A 86 5.55 -16.64 13.72
N ALA A 87 6.69 -17.09 14.25
CA ALA A 87 6.79 -17.82 15.51
C ALA A 87 6.51 -16.94 16.75
#